data_AF-A0A673B6Z2-F1
#
_entry.id   AF-A0A673B6Z2-F1
#
_cell.length_a   1.000
_cell.length_b   1.000
_cell.length_c   1.000
_cell.angle_alpha   90.00
_cell.angle_beta   90.00
_cell.angle_gamma   90.00
#
_symmetry.space_group_name_H-M   'P 1'
#
loop_
_entity.id
_entity.type
_entity.pdbx_description
1 polymer ?
#
loop_
_entity_poly.entity_id
_entity_poly.type
_entity_poly.pdbx_seq_one_letter_code
_entity_poly.pdbx_strand_id
1 'polypeptide(L)'
;MYRHFMGICRLSRRSISSSARQQVDNTVKSKQLFQEDNCLPTHLKGGSKDALLYRTTMAVTVFGSGFVLFELFNASMPKNPQWNTCLCNKTTA
;
A
#
# COMPACT_ATOMS: atom_id res chain seq x y z
N MET A 1 -3.07 38.06 1.78
CA MET A 1 -3.40 36.67 1.41
C MET A 1 -3.67 35.70 2.58
N TYR A 2 -3.15 35.94 3.79
CA TYR A 2 -3.35 35.05 4.95
C TYR A 2 -4.80 35.00 5.52
N ARG A 3 -5.62 36.02 5.21
CA ARG A 3 -7.02 36.15 5.69
C ARG A 3 -7.97 35.14 5.04
N HIS A 4 -7.72 34.73 3.80
CA HIS A 4 -8.54 33.74 3.10
C HIS A 4 -8.29 32.32 3.65
N PHE A 5 -7.03 31.99 3.93
CA PHE A 5 -6.64 30.70 4.51
C PHE A 5 -7.28 30.47 5.89
N MET A 6 -7.31 31.49 6.74
CA MET A 6 -7.94 31.44 8.06
C MET A 6 -9.47 31.23 8.00
N GLY A 7 -10.13 31.68 6.93
CA GLY A 7 -11.57 31.44 6.70
C GLY A 7 -11.88 29.98 6.38
N ILE A 8 -11.05 29.35 5.55
CA ILE A 8 -11.17 27.92 5.20
C ILE A 8 -10.92 27.04 6.43
N CYS A 9 -9.91 27.37 7.25
CA CYS A 9 -9.66 26.66 8.51
C CYS A 9 -10.83 26.77 9.50
N ARG A 10 -11.55 27.90 9.53
CA ARG A 10 -12.71 28.11 10.42
C ARG A 10 -13.93 27.28 10.01
N LEU A 11 -14.13 27.11 8.70
CA LEU A 11 -15.15 26.22 8.13
C LEU A 11 -14.79 24.74 8.34
N SER A 12 -13.50 24.40 8.19
CA SER A 12 -12.98 23.06 8.49
C SER A 12 -13.17 22.68 9.97
N ARG A 13 -12.91 23.60 10.92
CA ARG A 13 -13.15 23.34 12.36
C ARG A 13 -14.63 23.12 12.71
N ARG A 14 -15.57 23.81 12.06
CA ARG A 14 -17.01 23.55 12.27
C ARG A 14 -17.46 22.20 11.68
N SER A 15 -16.82 21.71 10.64
CA SER A 15 -17.13 20.40 10.06
C SER A 15 -16.61 19.25 10.95
N ILE A 16 -15.45 19.44 11.58
CA ILE A 16 -14.80 18.37 12.38
C ILE A 16 -15.38 18.26 13.80
N SER A 17 -15.90 19.35 14.40
CA SER A 17 -16.59 19.34 15.70
C SER A 17 -18.12 19.33 15.58
N SER A 18 -18.69 18.83 14.49
CA SER A 18 -20.08 18.38 14.52
C SER A 18 -20.12 17.03 15.22
N SER A 19 -20.04 17.07 16.55
CA SER A 19 -20.59 16.03 17.42
C SER A 19 -22.13 16.05 17.39
N ALA A 20 -22.73 16.41 16.24
CA ALA A 20 -24.11 16.04 15.99
C ALA A 20 -24.11 14.53 16.05
N ARG A 21 -24.83 13.98 17.03
CA ARG A 21 -25.11 12.55 17.09
C ARG A 21 -25.82 12.21 15.78
N GLN A 22 -25.07 11.85 14.74
CA GLN A 22 -25.57 10.90 13.77
C GLN A 22 -25.90 9.69 14.64
N GLN A 23 -27.18 9.55 14.95
CA GLN A 23 -27.74 8.32 15.44
C GLN A 23 -27.53 7.32 14.29
N VAL A 24 -26.28 6.85 14.14
CA VAL A 24 -25.93 5.78 13.23
C VAL A 24 -26.79 4.64 13.73
N ASP A 25 -27.74 4.24 12.90
CA ASP A 25 -28.69 3.19 13.26
C ASP A 25 -27.91 1.96 13.74
N ASN A 26 -28.51 1.19 14.65
CA ASN A 26 -27.84 0.05 15.25
C ASN A 26 -27.67 -1.05 14.19
N THR A 27 -26.53 -0.98 13.49
CA THR A 27 -26.14 -1.93 12.45
C THR A 27 -25.56 -3.22 13.02
N VAL A 28 -25.53 -3.41 14.35
CA VAL A 28 -25.05 -4.66 14.95
C VAL A 28 -25.85 -5.86 14.43
N LYS A 29 -27.17 -5.69 14.18
CA LYS A 29 -28.00 -6.73 13.56
C LYS A 29 -27.56 -7.11 12.14
N SER A 30 -27.12 -6.15 11.31
CA SER A 30 -26.63 -6.44 9.97
C SER A 30 -25.21 -7.03 9.97
N LYS A 31 -24.48 -6.92 11.08
CA LYS A 31 -23.17 -7.55 11.30
C LYS A 31 -23.26 -8.96 11.90
N GLN A 32 -24.46 -9.48 12.21
CA GLN A 32 -24.65 -10.89 12.60
C GLN A 32 -24.30 -11.89 11.48
N LEU A 33 -24.02 -11.43 10.27
CA LEU A 33 -23.51 -12.24 9.15
C LEU A 33 -22.19 -12.95 9.50
N PHE A 34 -21.41 -12.41 10.44
CA PHE A 34 -20.20 -13.07 10.97
C PHE A 34 -20.51 -14.28 11.87
N GLN A 35 -21.76 -14.41 12.34
CA GLN A 35 -22.26 -15.50 13.19
C GLN A 35 -22.91 -16.64 12.40
N GLU A 36 -23.11 -16.48 11.09
CA GLU A 36 -23.69 -17.53 10.27
C GLU A 36 -22.75 -18.73 10.17
N ASP A 37 -23.24 -19.96 10.29
CA ASP A 37 -22.44 -21.21 10.28
C ASP A 37 -21.93 -21.61 8.88
N ASN A 38 -21.42 -20.63 8.17
CA ASN A 38 -20.62 -20.83 6.97
C ASN A 38 -19.20 -21.14 7.45
N CYS A 39 -18.70 -22.35 7.23
CA CYS A 39 -17.35 -22.83 7.60
C CYS A 39 -16.16 -22.04 7.00
N LEU A 40 -16.38 -20.77 6.64
CA LEU A 40 -15.45 -19.82 6.07
C LEU A 40 -14.64 -19.11 7.18
N PRO A 41 -13.33 -18.93 6.99
CA PRO A 41 -12.49 -18.21 7.94
C PRO A 41 -12.88 -16.71 8.00
N THR A 42 -12.73 -16.11 9.17
CA THR A 42 -13.19 -14.74 9.47
C THR A 42 -12.66 -13.68 8.49
N HIS A 43 -11.45 -13.87 7.94
CA HIS A 43 -10.82 -12.94 6.98
C HIS A 43 -11.43 -12.95 5.56
N LEU A 44 -12.35 -13.87 5.27
CA LEU A 44 -13.07 -13.97 3.99
C LEU A 44 -14.59 -13.84 4.19
N LYS A 45 -15.04 -13.65 5.44
CA LYS A 45 -16.46 -13.66 5.81
C LYS A 45 -17.16 -12.33 5.54
N GLY A 46 -16.44 -11.25 5.27
CA GLY A 46 -17.00 -9.99 4.76
C GLY A 46 -17.31 -10.01 3.26
N GLY A 47 -17.16 -11.17 2.60
CA GLY A 47 -17.65 -11.43 1.25
C GLY A 47 -16.63 -11.18 0.14
N SER A 48 -17.12 -10.96 -1.08
CA SER A 48 -16.30 -10.88 -2.29
C SER A 48 -15.26 -9.76 -2.28
N LYS A 49 -15.50 -8.70 -1.50
CA LYS A 49 -14.56 -7.58 -1.35
C LYS A 49 -13.28 -8.01 -0.63
N ASP A 50 -13.42 -8.79 0.44
CA ASP A 50 -12.29 -9.28 1.23
C ASP A 50 -11.44 -10.25 0.41
N ALA A 51 -12.09 -11.10 -0.39
CA ALA A 51 -11.41 -12.02 -1.29
C ALA A 51 -10.62 -11.29 -2.39
N LEU A 52 -11.20 -10.24 -2.99
CA LEU A 52 -10.51 -9.41 -3.98
C LEU A 52 -9.32 -8.70 -3.35
N LEU A 53 -9.54 -8.06 -2.19
CA LEU A 53 -8.49 -7.34 -1.47
C LEU A 53 -7.31 -8.26 -1.14
N TYR A 54 -7.59 -9.45 -0.60
CA TYR A 54 -6.57 -10.47 -0.31
C TYR A 54 -5.77 -10.86 -1.55
N ARG A 55 -6.45 -11.18 -2.66
CA ARG A 55 -5.78 -11.55 -3.92
C ARG A 55 -4.90 -10.43 -4.45
N THR A 56 -5.38 -9.20 -4.44
CA THR A 56 -4.60 -8.03 -4.90
C THR A 56 -3.38 -7.82 -4.02
N THR A 57 -3.52 -7.86 -2.70
CA THR A 57 -2.38 -7.72 -1.78
C THR A 57 -1.35 -8.82 -2.00
N MET A 58 -1.79 -10.09 -2.11
CA MET A 58 -0.90 -11.21 -2.38
C MET A 58 -0.15 -11.04 -3.70
N ALA A 59 -0.86 -10.65 -4.77
CA ALA A 59 -0.24 -10.41 -6.08
C ALA A 59 0.86 -9.34 -6.01
N VAL A 60 0.58 -8.20 -5.36
CA VAL A 60 1.56 -7.12 -5.19
C VAL A 60 2.75 -7.58 -4.36
N THR A 61 2.53 -8.31 -3.26
CA THR A 61 3.63 -8.81 -2.41
C THR A 61 4.54 -9.81 -3.12
N VAL A 62 3.96 -10.76 -3.88
CA VAL A 62 4.73 -11.76 -4.63
C VAL A 62 5.52 -11.08 -5.73
N PHE A 63 4.88 -10.17 -6.48
CA PHE A 63 5.54 -9.42 -7.54
C PHE A 63 6.68 -8.54 -7.00
N GLY A 64 6.43 -7.80 -5.92
CA GLY A 64 7.45 -6.96 -5.28
C GLY A 64 8.64 -7.76 -4.76
N SER A 65 8.38 -8.93 -4.14
CA SER A 65 9.45 -9.82 -3.67
C SER A 65 10.30 -10.36 -4.83
N GLY A 66 9.65 -10.78 -5.92
CA GLY A 66 10.36 -11.24 -7.13
C GLY A 66 11.20 -10.14 -7.77
N PHE A 67 10.69 -8.90 -7.80
CA PHE A 67 11.42 -7.75 -8.33
C PHE A 67 12.69 -7.45 -7.52
N VAL A 68 12.58 -7.43 -6.18
CA VAL A 68 13.74 -7.22 -5.30
C VAL A 68 14.81 -8.31 -5.50
N LEU A 69 14.41 -9.57 -5.65
CA LEU A 69 15.34 -10.67 -5.92
C LEU A 69 16.03 -10.52 -7.28
N PHE A 70 15.30 -10.08 -8.31
CA PHE A 70 15.88 -9.81 -9.63
C PHE A 70 16.92 -8.68 -9.58
N GLU A 71 16.59 -7.57 -8.93
CA GLU A 71 17.51 -6.45 -8.74
C GLU A 71 18.76 -6.87 -7.95
N LEU A 72 18.57 -7.63 -6.87
CA LEU A 72 19.67 -8.15 -6.06
C LEU A 72 20.58 -9.07 -6.88
N PHE A 73 20.01 -9.94 -7.70
CA PHE A 73 20.78 -10.82 -8.58
C PHE A 73 21.59 -10.02 -9.61
N ASN A 74 20.98 -9.02 -10.24
CA ASN A 74 21.64 -8.12 -11.19
C ASN A 74 22.74 -7.26 -10.53
N ALA A 75 22.57 -6.91 -9.25
CA ALA A 75 23.59 -6.20 -8.47
C ALA A 75 24.75 -7.11 -8.02
N SER A 76 24.46 -8.39 -7.77
CA SER A 76 25.47 -9.37 -7.34
C SER A 76 26.39 -9.81 -8.49
N MET A 77 25.94 -9.70 -9.75
CA MET A 77 26.76 -10.03 -10.90
C MET A 77 27.70 -8.87 -11.24
N PRO A 78 29.01 -9.11 -11.38
CA PRO A 78 29.94 -8.06 -11.79
C PRO A 78 29.61 -7.60 -13.21
N LYS A 79 29.17 -6.36 -13.34
CA LYS A 79 29.03 -5.68 -14.64
C LYS A 79 30.44 -5.36 -15.11
N ASN A 80 30.91 -6.09 -16.12
CA ASN A 80 32.18 -6.00 -16.85
C ASN A 80 33.17 -4.98 -16.26
N PRO A 81 34.25 -5.41 -15.59
CA PRO A 81 35.23 -4.46 -15.07
C PRO A 81 36.04 -3.86 -16.23
N GLN A 82 36.13 -2.53 -16.24
CA GLN A 82 36.84 -1.68 -17.22
C GLN A 82 38.38 -1.89 -17.34
N TRP A 83 38.91 -3.05 -16.93
CA TRP A 83 40.35 -3.30 -16.90
C TRP A 83 41.02 -3.26 -18.29
N ASN A 84 40.25 -3.47 -19.36
CA ASN A 84 40.72 -3.39 -20.74
C ASN A 84 40.90 -1.95 -21.27
N THR A 85 40.26 -0.93 -20.68
CA THR A 85 40.48 0.48 -21.07
C THR A 85 41.65 1.13 -20.36
N CYS A 86 42.03 0.68 -19.15
CA CYS A 86 43.19 1.23 -18.44
C CYS A 86 44.55 0.66 -18.90
N LEU A 87 44.60 -0.56 -19.43
CA LEU A 87 45.85 -1.16 -19.93
C LEU A 87 46.30 -0.60 -21.29
N CYS A 88 45.39 -0.02 -22.09
CA CYS A 88 45.74 0.54 -23.39
C CYS A 88 46.37 1.96 -23.30
N ASN A 89 46.08 2.70 -22.23
CA ASN A 89 46.64 4.04 -22.00
C ASN A 89 48.09 4.00 -21.46
N LYS A 90 48.47 2.95 -20.72
CA LYS A 90 49.78 2.87 -20.04
C LYS A 90 50.94 2.41 -20.92
N THR A 91 50.69 1.88 -22.11
CA THR A 91 51.74 1.38 -23.02
C THR A 91 52.19 2.42 -24.05
N THR A 92 51.66 3.64 -23.98
CA THR A 92 51.92 4.74 -24.92
C THR A 92 52.46 5.99 -24.19
N ALA A 93 53.41 5.79 -23.25
CA ALA A 93 54.18 6.87 -22.62
C ALA A 93 55.65 6.45 -22.51
#